data_AF-A0A8R1IFU3-F1
#
_entry.id   AF-A0A8R1IFU3-F1
#
_cell.length_a   1.000
_cell.length_b   1.000
_cell.length_c   1.000
_cell.angle_alpha   90.00
_cell.angle_beta   90.00
_cell.angle_gamma   90.00
#
_symmetry.space_group_name_H-M   'P 1'
#
loop_
_entity.id
_entity.type
_entity.pdbx_description
1 polymer ?
#
loop_
_entity_poly.entity_id
_entity_poly.type
_entity_poly.pdbx_seq_one_letter_code
_entity_poly.pdbx_strand_id
1 'polypeptide(L)'
;MSGAMDVLHEARRQFTQSDRIDVNLLDQVVQIMNQRSGKEQAEANSILMELKENRDSWTKVDAILQFSTLNESKYFALQILEGVIQHKWKSLPQVQRDGIKSFIITKMFELSADQSTMEQNQLLLHKLNLVLVQIVKQDWPKQWPSFITDIVDSSKTNETVCINNMNILSLLR
;
A
#
# COMPACT_ATOMS: atom_id res chain seq x y z
N MET A 1 12.64 28.80 -12.30
CA MET A 1 12.12 27.53 -12.84
C MET A 1 13.13 26.39 -12.65
N SER A 2 13.67 26.10 -11.44
CA SER A 2 14.60 24.94 -11.28
C SER A 2 14.34 24.01 -10.10
N GLY A 3 13.65 24.42 -9.03
CA GLY A 3 13.58 23.61 -7.80
C GLY A 3 12.92 22.23 -7.93
N ALA A 4 11.95 22.04 -8.84
CA ALA A 4 11.27 20.75 -8.97
C ALA A 4 12.18 19.69 -9.63
N MET A 5 12.94 20.04 -10.67
CA MET A 5 13.89 19.10 -11.27
C MET A 5 15.03 18.74 -10.31
N ASP A 6 15.49 19.69 -9.49
CA ASP A 6 16.49 19.43 -8.45
C ASP A 6 15.98 18.38 -7.45
N VAL A 7 14.72 18.48 -7.02
CA VAL A 7 14.06 17.47 -6.16
C VAL A 7 13.98 16.11 -6.85
N LEU A 8 13.61 16.06 -8.13
CA LEU A 8 13.51 14.79 -8.87
C LEU A 8 14.88 14.11 -9.04
N HIS A 9 15.94 14.89 -9.29
CA HIS A 9 17.30 14.36 -9.36
C HIS A 9 17.77 13.80 -8.02
N GLU A 10 17.47 14.49 -6.91
CA GLU A 10 17.76 13.98 -5.57
C GLU A 10 16.99 12.69 -5.29
N ALA A 11 15.69 12.65 -5.60
CA ALA A 11 14.83 11.49 -5.39
C ALA A 11 15.34 10.26 -6.13
N ARG A 12 15.71 10.41 -7.41
CA ARG A 12 16.27 9.32 -8.22
C ARG A 12 17.54 8.74 -7.59
N ARG A 13 18.43 9.60 -7.09
CA ARG A 13 19.65 9.16 -6.38
C ARG A 13 19.31 8.44 -5.08
N GLN A 14 18.46 9.04 -4.24
CA GLN A 14 18.11 8.53 -2.91
C GLN A 14 17.41 7.17 -3.01
N PHE A 15 16.43 7.02 -3.91
CA PHE A 15 15.64 5.79 -4.02
C PHE A 15 16.44 4.60 -4.56
N THR A 16 17.50 4.85 -5.33
CA THR A 16 18.34 3.83 -5.95
C THR A 16 19.49 3.39 -5.05
N GLN A 17 20.11 4.32 -4.31
CA GLN A 17 21.36 4.07 -3.58
C GLN A 17 21.16 3.77 -2.09
N SER A 18 19.94 3.91 -1.57
CA SER A 18 19.63 3.72 -0.16
C SER A 18 18.68 2.55 0.07
N ASP A 19 18.98 1.76 1.11
CA ASP A 19 18.09 0.72 1.63
C ASP A 19 16.81 1.33 2.22
N ARG A 20 16.90 2.56 2.73
CA ARG A 20 15.77 3.31 3.31
C ARG A 20 15.24 4.34 2.33
N ILE A 21 13.92 4.52 2.30
CA ILE A 21 13.28 5.59 1.52
C ILE A 21 13.13 6.85 2.37
N ASP A 22 13.46 8.01 1.80
CA ASP A 22 13.02 9.28 2.36
C ASP A 22 11.54 9.50 1.96
N VAL A 23 10.65 9.36 2.93
CA VAL A 23 9.20 9.43 2.71
C VAL A 23 8.75 10.86 2.38
N ASN A 24 9.40 11.89 2.93
CA ASN A 24 9.07 13.28 2.59
C ASN A 24 9.49 13.61 1.16
N LEU A 25 10.61 13.02 0.71
CA LEU A 25 11.05 13.16 -0.67
C LEU A 25 10.11 12.42 -1.64
N LEU A 26 9.64 11.21 -1.28
CA LEU A 26 8.61 10.51 -2.04
C LEU A 26 7.33 11.34 -2.16
N ASP A 27 6.87 11.93 -1.05
CA ASP A 27 5.67 12.78 -1.04
C ASP A 27 5.81 13.95 -2.03
N GLN A 28 7.00 14.58 -2.10
CA GLN A 28 7.28 15.63 -3.08
C GLN A 28 7.26 15.12 -4.52
N VAL A 29 7.82 13.95 -4.81
CA VAL A 29 7.77 13.34 -6.17
C VAL A 29 6.33 13.05 -6.58
N VAL A 30 5.53 12.49 -5.68
CA VAL A 30 4.11 12.19 -5.93
C VAL A 30 3.31 13.48 -6.16
N GLN A 31 3.58 14.56 -5.40
CA GLN A 31 2.98 15.86 -5.65
C GLN A 31 3.36 16.43 -7.02
N ILE A 32 4.64 16.35 -7.40
CA ILE A 32 5.11 16.79 -8.73
C ILE A 32 4.39 16.00 -9.83
N MET A 33 4.28 14.67 -9.70
CA MET A 33 3.56 13.82 -10.64
C MET A 33 2.09 14.26 -10.81
N ASN A 34 1.41 14.61 -9.72
CA ASN A 34 -0.02 14.95 -9.76
C ASN A 34 -0.31 16.40 -10.14
N GLN A 35 0.59 17.35 -9.84
CA GLN A 35 0.31 18.79 -9.94
C GLN A 35 1.07 19.50 -11.09
N ARG A 36 2.20 18.94 -11.54
CA ARG A 36 2.98 19.50 -12.65
C ARG A 36 2.58 18.86 -13.98
N SER A 37 3.14 19.38 -15.06
CA SER A 37 2.90 18.89 -16.42
C SER A 37 4.18 18.90 -17.25
N GLY A 38 4.17 18.20 -18.38
CA GLY A 38 5.31 18.14 -19.29
C GLY A 38 6.49 17.37 -18.69
N LYS A 39 7.69 17.96 -18.75
CA LYS A 39 8.94 17.28 -18.41
C LYS A 39 9.04 16.86 -16.95
N GLU A 40 8.62 17.72 -16.02
CA GLU A 40 8.69 17.44 -14.58
C GLU A 40 7.76 16.28 -14.19
N GLN A 41 6.53 16.26 -14.71
CA GLN A 41 5.59 15.17 -14.49
C GLN A 41 6.07 13.85 -15.10
N ALA A 42 6.62 13.90 -16.32
CA ALA A 42 7.16 12.71 -16.99
C ALA A 42 8.34 12.11 -16.22
N GLU A 43 9.25 12.94 -15.72
CA GLU A 43 10.38 12.49 -14.91
C GLU A 43 9.93 11.91 -13.56
N ALA A 44 8.99 12.57 -12.87
CA ALA A 44 8.40 12.04 -11.64
C ALA A 44 7.74 10.67 -11.84
N ASN A 45 6.99 10.50 -12.94
CA ASN A 45 6.39 9.23 -13.28
C ASN A 45 7.44 8.15 -13.57
N SER A 46 8.53 8.49 -14.27
CA SER A 46 9.64 7.55 -14.50
C SER A 46 10.25 7.06 -13.19
N ILE A 47 10.52 7.97 -12.25
CA ILE A 47 11.09 7.64 -10.94
C ILE A 47 10.16 6.71 -10.15
N LEU A 48 8.86 7.00 -10.12
CA LEU A 48 7.88 6.17 -9.42
C LEU A 48 7.72 4.80 -10.08
N MET A 49 7.77 4.73 -11.41
CA MET A 49 7.72 3.45 -12.14
C MET A 49 8.94 2.58 -11.85
N GLU A 50 10.14 3.16 -11.90
CA GLU A 50 11.39 2.46 -11.54
C GLU A 50 11.38 1.97 -10.09
N LEU A 51 10.91 2.81 -9.17
CA LEU A 51 10.74 2.43 -7.77
C LEU A 51 9.74 1.28 -7.64
N LYS A 52 8.63 1.28 -8.38
CA LYS A 52 7.64 0.20 -8.33
C LYS A 52 8.15 -1.12 -8.90
N GLU A 53 8.98 -1.07 -9.95
CA GLU A 53 9.53 -2.27 -10.62
C GLU A 53 10.74 -2.86 -9.90
N ASN A 54 11.41 -2.06 -9.05
CA ASN A 54 12.54 -2.53 -8.27
C ASN A 54 12.12 -3.67 -7.32
N ARG A 55 12.92 -4.76 -7.36
CA ARG A 55 12.61 -6.03 -6.71
C ARG A 55 12.43 -5.93 -5.20
N ASP A 56 13.11 -4.98 -4.56
CA ASP A 56 13.20 -4.86 -3.11
C ASP A 56 12.41 -3.67 -2.57
N SER A 57 11.70 -2.92 -3.42
CA SER A 57 10.93 -1.75 -2.98
C SER A 57 9.80 -2.05 -2.01
N TRP A 58 9.33 -3.30 -1.97
CA TRP A 58 8.33 -3.71 -0.98
C TRP A 58 8.85 -3.58 0.46
N THR A 59 10.17 -3.64 0.68
CA THR A 59 10.79 -3.44 2.00
C THR A 59 10.68 -2.01 2.52
N LYS A 60 10.26 -1.07 1.66
CA LYS A 60 10.08 0.35 1.98
C LYS A 60 8.61 0.70 2.25
N VAL A 61 7.68 -0.24 2.01
CA VAL A 61 6.23 0.02 2.04
C VAL A 61 5.71 0.36 3.44
N ASP A 62 6.23 -0.30 4.47
CA ASP A 62 5.87 -0.06 5.87
C ASP A 62 6.18 1.40 6.27
N ALA A 63 7.38 1.88 5.93
CA ALA A 63 7.79 3.26 6.21
C ALA A 63 6.90 4.28 5.48
N ILE A 64 6.58 4.04 4.21
CA ILE A 64 5.70 4.96 3.45
C ILE A 64 4.31 5.00 4.08
N LEU A 65 3.73 3.84 4.42
CA LEU A 65 2.39 3.78 4.99
C LEU A 65 2.31 4.37 6.41
N GLN A 66 3.40 4.30 7.17
CA GLN A 66 3.49 4.84 8.51
C GLN A 66 3.76 6.35 8.54
N PHE A 67 4.68 6.85 7.71
CA PHE A 67 5.21 8.21 7.84
C PHE A 67 4.73 9.17 6.76
N SER A 68 4.14 8.70 5.65
CA SER A 68 3.65 9.59 4.61
C SER A 68 2.43 10.38 5.08
N THR A 69 2.41 11.64 4.68
CA THR A 69 1.28 12.54 4.91
C THR A 69 0.29 12.54 3.73
N LEU A 70 0.68 11.96 2.59
CA LEU A 70 -0.12 11.93 1.37
C LEU A 70 -0.79 10.58 1.15
N ASN A 71 -2.11 10.62 0.92
CA ASN A 71 -2.88 9.41 0.60
C ASN A 71 -2.44 8.79 -0.73
N GLU A 72 -1.97 9.60 -1.68
CA GLU A 72 -1.47 9.18 -2.98
C GLU A 72 -0.17 8.37 -2.84
N SER A 73 0.75 8.80 -1.97
CA SER A 73 1.98 8.05 -1.67
C SER A 73 1.67 6.73 -0.97
N LYS A 74 0.72 6.72 -0.04
CA LYS A 74 0.24 5.49 0.60
C LYS A 74 -0.38 4.54 -0.42
N TYR A 75 -1.20 5.07 -1.34
CA TYR A 75 -1.79 4.29 -2.41
C TYR A 75 -0.72 3.69 -3.34
N PHE A 76 0.28 4.48 -3.71
CA PHE A 76 1.43 4.02 -4.47
C PHE A 76 2.20 2.90 -3.76
N ALA A 77 2.45 3.02 -2.45
CA ALA A 77 3.08 1.96 -1.67
C ALA A 77 2.27 0.65 -1.68
N LEU A 78 0.93 0.74 -1.60
CA LEU A 78 0.07 -0.43 -1.74
C LEU A 78 0.10 -1.04 -3.15
N GLN A 79 0.33 -0.24 -4.21
CA GLN A 79 0.55 -0.80 -5.56
C GLN A 79 1.86 -1.59 -5.66
N ILE A 80 2.91 -1.16 -4.97
CA ILE A 80 4.17 -1.92 -4.89
C ILE A 80 3.91 -3.27 -4.20
N LEU A 81 3.24 -3.21 -3.05
CA LEU A 81 2.94 -4.41 -2.26
C LEU A 81 2.05 -5.40 -3.02
N GLU A 82 1.02 -4.90 -3.71
CA GLU A 82 0.16 -5.70 -4.58
C GLU A 82 0.95 -6.46 -5.64
N GLY A 83 1.89 -5.80 -6.33
CA GLY A 83 2.73 -6.45 -7.33
C GLY A 83 3.60 -7.58 -6.74
N VAL A 84 4.13 -7.39 -5.52
CA VAL A 84 4.87 -8.43 -4.81
C VAL A 84 3.98 -9.60 -4.41
N ILE A 85 2.76 -9.34 -3.93
CA ILE A 85 1.80 -10.40 -3.60
C ILE A 85 1.38 -11.19 -4.86
N GLN A 86 1.21 -10.52 -5.99
CA GLN A 86 0.81 -11.20 -7.22
C GLN A 86 1.92 -12.08 -7.80
N HIS A 87 3.16 -11.60 -7.80
CA HIS A 87 4.24 -12.25 -8.57
C HIS A 87 5.25 -13.00 -7.71
N LYS A 88 5.41 -12.64 -6.44
CA LYS A 88 6.51 -13.14 -5.59
C LYS A 88 6.05 -13.71 -4.25
N TRP A 89 4.76 -13.67 -3.92
CA TRP A 89 4.27 -14.06 -2.60
C TRP A 89 4.83 -15.38 -2.08
N LYS A 90 4.76 -16.44 -2.88
CA LYS A 90 5.23 -17.79 -2.49
C LYS A 90 6.75 -17.92 -2.36
N SER A 91 7.51 -16.96 -2.89
CA SER A 91 8.97 -16.89 -2.74
C SER A 91 9.41 -16.15 -1.47
N LEU A 92 8.51 -15.38 -0.85
CA LEU A 92 8.83 -14.68 0.39
C LEU A 92 8.93 -15.67 1.55
N PRO A 93 9.93 -15.50 2.45
CA PRO A 93 9.97 -16.16 3.74
C PRO A 93 8.64 -16.02 4.50
N GLN A 94 8.25 -17.09 5.21
CA GLN A 94 6.99 -17.14 5.97
C GLN A 94 6.82 -15.93 6.91
N VAL A 95 7.88 -15.57 7.64
CA VAL A 95 7.90 -14.43 8.57
C VAL A 95 7.53 -13.12 7.88
N GLN A 96 7.98 -12.90 6.64
CA GLN A 96 7.66 -11.70 5.87
C GLN A 96 6.21 -11.70 5.40
N ARG A 97 5.70 -12.86 4.96
CA ARG A 97 4.29 -13.00 4.60
C ARG A 97 3.36 -12.72 5.77
N ASP A 98 3.69 -13.26 6.95
CA ASP A 98 2.90 -13.07 8.16
C ASP A 98 2.98 -11.61 8.65
N GLY A 99 4.16 -10.97 8.55
CA GLY A 99 4.33 -9.54 8.82
C GLY A 99 3.47 -8.67 7.91
N ILE A 100 3.46 -8.94 6.60
CA ILE A 100 2.63 -8.22 5.63
C ILE A 100 1.14 -8.39 5.95
N LYS A 101 0.69 -9.62 6.22
CA LYS A 101 -0.71 -9.89 6.62
C LYS A 101 -1.09 -9.12 7.87
N SER A 102 -0.31 -9.24 8.93
CA SER A 102 -0.59 -8.58 10.21
C SER A 102 -0.67 -7.07 10.03
N PHE A 103 0.27 -6.49 9.28
CA PHE A 103 0.27 -5.06 9.00
C PHE A 103 -1.00 -4.60 8.26
N ILE A 104 -1.39 -5.29 7.18
CA ILE A 104 -2.57 -4.95 6.40
C ILE A 104 -3.83 -5.04 7.25
N ILE A 105 -3.99 -6.12 8.01
CA ILE A 105 -5.15 -6.33 8.89
C ILE A 105 -5.20 -5.23 9.95
N THR A 106 -4.10 -4.95 10.65
CA THR A 106 -4.03 -3.89 11.67
C THR A 106 -4.41 -2.53 11.08
N LYS A 107 -3.88 -2.17 9.91
CA LYS A 107 -4.24 -0.90 9.26
C LYS A 107 -5.71 -0.85 8.85
N MET A 108 -6.28 -1.95 8.38
CA MET A 108 -7.70 -2.01 8.05
C MET A 108 -8.58 -1.81 9.29
N PHE A 109 -8.20 -2.39 10.44
CA PHE A 109 -8.89 -2.15 11.71
C PHE A 109 -8.79 -0.68 12.14
N GLU A 110 -7.60 -0.06 12.04
CA GLU A 110 -7.42 1.37 12.35
C GLU A 110 -8.32 2.25 11.47
N LEU A 111 -8.34 1.99 10.16
CA LEU A 111 -9.09 2.81 9.20
C LEU A 111 -10.61 2.53 9.18
N SER A 112 -11.06 1.47 9.84
CA SER A 112 -12.49 1.13 9.99
C SER A 112 -12.96 1.18 11.45
N ALA A 113 -12.22 1.86 12.32
CA ALA A 113 -12.51 1.93 13.75
C ALA A 113 -13.83 2.66 14.06
N ASP A 114 -14.16 3.70 13.28
CA ASP A 114 -15.38 4.49 13.39
C ASP A 114 -15.77 5.13 12.05
N GLN A 115 -16.97 5.70 11.97
CA GLN A 115 -17.54 6.25 10.75
C GLN A 115 -16.72 7.41 10.18
N SER A 116 -16.24 8.32 11.04
CA SER A 116 -15.50 9.51 10.60
C SER A 116 -14.15 9.11 10.01
N THR A 117 -13.43 8.20 10.69
CA THR A 117 -12.15 7.68 10.22
C THR A 117 -12.32 6.94 8.89
N MET A 118 -13.37 6.11 8.77
CA MET A 118 -13.65 5.35 7.54
C MET A 118 -13.97 6.25 6.36
N GLU A 119 -14.79 7.29 6.54
CA GLU A 119 -15.14 8.26 5.50
C GLU A 119 -13.93 9.03 4.99
N GLN A 120 -13.05 9.48 5.90
CA GLN A 120 -11.84 10.23 5.53
C GLN A 120 -10.82 9.38 4.76
N ASN A 121 -10.85 8.06 4.93
CA ASN A 121 -9.85 7.14 4.38
C ASN A 121 -10.41 6.16 3.35
N GLN A 122 -11.60 6.43 2.80
CA GLN A 122 -12.36 5.48 1.99
C GLN A 122 -11.56 4.91 0.80
N LEU A 123 -10.79 5.76 0.09
CA LEU A 123 -9.96 5.33 -1.03
C LEU A 123 -8.81 4.41 -0.60
N LEU A 124 -8.13 4.77 0.49
CA LEU A 124 -7.02 3.99 1.03
C LEU A 124 -7.50 2.65 1.59
N LEU A 125 -8.62 2.65 2.32
CA LEU A 125 -9.25 1.45 2.84
C LEU A 125 -9.71 0.52 1.71
N HIS A 126 -10.30 1.07 0.65
CA HIS A 126 -10.65 0.28 -0.53
C HIS A 126 -9.40 -0.38 -1.16
N LYS A 127 -8.28 0.34 -1.26
CA LYS A 127 -7.03 -0.24 -1.77
C LYS A 127 -6.47 -1.34 -0.86
N LEU A 128 -6.54 -1.18 0.46
CA LEU A 128 -6.17 -2.23 1.41
C LEU A 128 -7.05 -3.47 1.25
N ASN A 129 -8.36 -3.31 1.04
CA ASN A 129 -9.26 -4.44 0.76
C ASN A 129 -8.81 -5.21 -0.49
N LEU A 130 -8.47 -4.50 -1.58
CA LEU A 130 -7.94 -5.15 -2.79
C LEU A 130 -6.64 -5.91 -2.52
N VAL A 131 -5.72 -5.32 -1.75
CA VAL A 131 -4.45 -5.97 -1.37
C VAL A 131 -4.70 -7.23 -0.52
N LEU A 132 -5.58 -7.16 0.48
CA LEU A 132 -5.96 -8.32 1.28
C LEU A 132 -6.57 -9.42 0.41
N VAL A 133 -7.45 -9.07 -0.52
CA VAL A 133 -8.03 -10.04 -1.47
C VAL A 133 -6.95 -10.72 -2.31
N GLN A 134 -5.89 -10.01 -2.73
CA GLN A 134 -4.76 -10.66 -3.41
C GLN A 134 -4.04 -11.67 -2.51
N ILE A 135 -3.87 -11.37 -1.22
CA ILE A 135 -3.27 -12.32 -0.26
C ILE A 135 -4.17 -13.55 -0.09
N VAL A 136 -5.48 -13.33 0.09
CA VAL A 136 -6.46 -14.41 0.22
C VAL A 136 -6.44 -15.30 -1.03
N LYS A 137 -6.36 -14.74 -2.23
CA LYS A 137 -6.23 -15.52 -3.49
C LYS A 137 -4.96 -16.37 -3.54
N GLN A 138 -3.89 -15.98 -2.86
CA GLN A 138 -2.65 -16.77 -2.80
C GLN A 138 -2.69 -17.90 -1.77
N ASP A 139 -3.31 -17.66 -0.61
CA ASP A 139 -3.17 -18.52 0.57
C ASP A 139 -4.45 -19.28 0.96
N TRP A 140 -5.64 -18.78 0.60
CA TRP A 140 -6.90 -19.48 0.89
C TRP A 140 -7.21 -20.52 -0.20
N PRO A 141 -7.71 -21.73 0.14
CA PRO A 141 -8.10 -22.18 1.49
C PRO A 141 -7.02 -22.92 2.28
N LYS A 142 -5.89 -23.29 1.65
CA LYS A 142 -4.95 -24.26 2.25
C LYS A 142 -4.05 -23.66 3.33
N GLN A 143 -3.48 -22.48 3.08
CA GLN A 143 -2.54 -21.81 3.98
C GLN A 143 -3.23 -20.84 4.94
N TRP A 144 -4.50 -20.47 4.68
CA TRP A 144 -5.29 -19.63 5.58
C TRP A 144 -6.74 -20.13 5.72
N PRO A 145 -6.94 -21.34 6.25
CA PRO A 145 -8.26 -21.97 6.31
C PRO A 145 -9.27 -21.20 7.18
N SER A 146 -8.80 -20.47 8.19
CA SER A 146 -9.65 -19.73 9.13
C SER A 146 -10.20 -18.40 8.57
N PHE A 147 -9.76 -17.94 7.39
CA PHE A 147 -10.07 -16.60 6.89
C PHE A 147 -11.57 -16.23 6.97
N ILE A 148 -12.47 -17.11 6.53
CA ILE A 148 -13.92 -16.86 6.57
C ILE A 148 -14.46 -16.84 8.01
N THR A 149 -13.90 -17.65 8.91
CA THR A 149 -14.29 -17.62 10.33
C THR A 149 -13.80 -16.33 10.98
N ASP A 150 -12.53 -15.97 10.75
CA ASP A 150 -11.90 -14.75 11.30
C ASP A 150 -12.61 -13.48 10.83
N ILE A 151 -13.00 -13.41 9.54
CA ILE A 151 -13.72 -12.24 9.00
C ILE A 151 -15.14 -12.15 9.58
N VAL A 152 -15.85 -13.27 9.76
CA VAL A 152 -17.18 -13.29 10.37
C VAL A 152 -17.12 -12.91 11.86
N ASP A 153 -16.10 -13.38 12.56
CA ASP A 153 -15.92 -13.06 13.98
C ASP A 153 -15.52 -11.59 14.18
N SER A 154 -14.61 -11.06 13.36
CA SER A 154 -14.23 -9.65 13.43
C SER A 154 -15.37 -8.70 13.08
N SER A 155 -16.32 -9.09 12.22
CA SER A 155 -17.53 -8.30 11.92
C SER A 155 -18.40 -8.02 13.16
N LYS A 156 -18.23 -8.75 14.26
CA LYS A 156 -18.95 -8.53 15.52
C LYS A 156 -18.36 -7.37 16.34
N THR A 157 -17.21 -6.82 15.94
CA THR A 157 -16.50 -5.77 16.69
C THR A 157 -17.28 -4.45 16.69
N ASN A 158 -17.67 -3.96 15.51
CA ASN A 158 -18.53 -2.79 15.33
C ASN A 158 -19.09 -2.77 13.90
N GLU A 159 -20.00 -1.84 13.64
CA GLU A 159 -20.69 -1.71 12.35
C GLU A 159 -19.74 -1.37 11.19
N THR A 160 -18.77 -0.47 11.38
CA THR A 160 -17.85 -0.04 10.31
C THR A 160 -16.88 -1.14 9.89
N VAL A 161 -16.38 -1.95 10.83
CA VAL A 161 -15.62 -3.17 10.55
C VAL A 161 -16.47 -4.17 9.79
N CYS A 162 -17.73 -4.37 10.19
CA CYS A 162 -18.65 -5.26 9.47
C CYS A 162 -18.89 -4.81 8.03
N ILE A 163 -19.16 -3.51 7.80
CA ILE A 163 -19.31 -2.92 6.47
C ILE A 163 -18.06 -3.17 5.63
N ASN A 164 -16.88 -2.92 6.21
CA ASN A 164 -15.63 -3.15 5.50
C ASN A 164 -15.42 -4.64 5.15
N ASN A 165 -15.75 -5.54 6.06
CA ASN A 165 -15.71 -6.98 5.83
C ASN A 165 -16.64 -7.42 4.70
N MET A 166 -17.85 -6.87 4.64
CA MET A 166 -18.78 -7.12 3.52
C MET A 166 -18.20 -6.64 2.19
N ASN A 167 -17.49 -5.49 2.18
CA ASN A 167 -16.80 -5.02 0.98
C ASN A 167 -15.68 -5.99 0.56
N ILE A 168 -14.88 -6.50 1.49
CA ILE A 168 -13.83 -7.50 1.21
C ILE A 168 -14.45 -8.76 0.59
N LEU A 169 -15.53 -9.29 1.18
CA LEU A 169 -16.24 -10.46 0.66
C LEU A 169 -16.81 -10.20 -0.75
N SER A 170 -17.30 -9.00 -1.03
CA SER A 170 -17.83 -8.63 -2.35
C SER A 170 -16.76 -8.59 -3.46
N LEU A 171 -15.50 -8.35 -3.07
CA LEU A 171 -14.33 -8.30 -3.95
C LEU A 171 -13.72 -9.69 -4.19
N LEU A 172 -14.02 -10.67 -3.34
CA LEU A 172 -13.67 -12.08 -3.54
C LEU A 172 -14.60 -12.69 -4.60
N ARG A 173 -14.32 -12.33 -5.86
CA ARG A 173 -14.86 -12.98 -7.05
C ARG A 173 -13.80 -13.86 -7.70
#